data_AF-A0A502G1E0-F1
#
_entry.id   AF-A0A502G1E0-F1
#
_cell.length_a   1.000
_cell.length_b   1.000
_cell.length_c   1.000
_cell.angle_alpha   90.00
_cell.angle_beta   90.00
_cell.angle_gamma   90.00
#
_symmetry.space_group_name_H-M   'P 1'
#
loop_
_entity.id
_entity.type
_entity.pdbx_description
1 polymer ?
#
loop_
_entity_poly.entity_id
_entity_poly.type
_entity_poly.pdbx_seq_one_letter_code
_entity_poly.pdbx_strand_id
1 'polypeptide(L)'
;MSVPGYAWFKETSLETGQWIWGTLQGSFNEKQAISQIIVDAVIGMIPLVGDVTAVRDLIAVSIGLAKEPKKRESVSEWVFLVILLFALIPVIGGVIKGVGRLALRVTKEAAENVETLSNVIKFLNRVGEGDAVKWLNKLNVVQYQVQLLEKMSDFCNTMITAINQILKARIGRMLPEKWQADLLRVRDGFTALQPLASKMIPQALKELDAKLRVLQGLVYKGELLTVKTGAGHSAEIKREAEAYLLEREIYRAAKQGTRFPSNAAVVEDFEKLQALYSKPGYPDLLAYEGQSPTFGKKSIFPAVASFSGKVMPMSANDLAGSTLYRVFGNATKDARESFSGGRATAFWGYEKVPASAENWRIPAAVLDEWNGNGFIVVMKLPENMAITMPEVAAWHGKIAEQFGKELPGQYLIGGGEQVIINLGDLAKQITDIGQEVKKGGRALSTQINGVELAFYPTGWNDVNGKYGFDNPDKIKPPFVETRQLSDSELQSKIGQRAVVGGARAEHQTSLSEQE
;
A
#
# COMPACT_ATOMS: atom_id res chain seq x y z
N MET A 1 -14.44 -22.32 -17.08
CA MET A 1 -15.81 -21.85 -17.32
C MET A 1 -16.07 -20.69 -16.38
N SER A 2 -16.60 -19.56 -16.86
CA SER A 2 -16.79 -18.37 -16.04
C SER A 2 -17.88 -18.58 -14.98
N VAL A 3 -17.56 -18.33 -13.72
CA VAL A 3 -18.49 -18.43 -12.57
C VAL A 3 -19.74 -17.56 -12.81
N PRO A 4 -20.97 -18.10 -12.66
CA PRO A 4 -22.20 -17.35 -12.95
C PRO A 4 -22.30 -16.01 -12.21
N GLY A 5 -21.87 -15.92 -10.95
CA GLY A 5 -21.96 -14.70 -10.15
C GLY A 5 -20.89 -13.64 -10.44
N TYR A 6 -19.66 -14.02 -10.80
CA TYR A 6 -18.59 -13.06 -11.11
C TYR A 6 -18.67 -12.57 -12.56
N ALA A 7 -19.01 -13.46 -13.49
CA ALA A 7 -19.31 -13.10 -14.87
C ALA A 7 -20.53 -12.16 -14.90
N TRP A 8 -21.62 -12.52 -14.22
CA TRP A 8 -22.79 -11.66 -14.09
C TRP A 8 -22.55 -10.38 -13.29
N PHE A 9 -21.67 -10.37 -12.27
CA PHE A 9 -21.27 -9.12 -11.60
C PHE A 9 -20.47 -8.20 -12.52
N LYS A 10 -19.50 -8.77 -13.23
CA LYS A 10 -18.66 -8.04 -14.17
C LYS A 10 -19.52 -7.58 -15.34
N GLU A 11 -20.42 -8.41 -15.84
CA GLU A 11 -21.37 -8.12 -16.90
C GLU A 11 -22.44 -7.14 -16.44
N THR A 12 -23.03 -7.23 -15.26
CA THR A 12 -24.01 -6.25 -14.74
C THR A 12 -23.33 -4.94 -14.33
N SER A 13 -22.11 -4.96 -13.78
CA SER A 13 -21.33 -3.75 -13.48
C SER A 13 -20.75 -3.13 -14.74
N LEU A 14 -20.42 -3.93 -15.75
CA LEU A 14 -20.01 -3.46 -17.07
C LEU A 14 -21.21 -3.12 -17.95
N GLU A 15 -22.40 -3.68 -17.79
CA GLU A 15 -23.63 -3.40 -18.55
C GLU A 15 -24.34 -2.21 -17.91
N THR A 16 -24.35 -2.10 -16.58
CA THR A 16 -24.80 -0.89 -15.86
C THR A 16 -23.73 0.20 -15.99
N GLY A 17 -22.46 -0.19 -15.96
CA GLY A 17 -21.31 0.65 -16.27
C GLY A 17 -21.30 1.09 -17.73
N GLN A 18 -21.67 0.25 -18.69
CA GLN A 18 -21.89 0.51 -20.14
C GLN A 18 -23.26 1.11 -20.41
N TRP A 19 -24.21 1.04 -19.50
CA TRP A 19 -25.43 1.81 -19.60
C TRP A 19 -25.13 3.24 -19.18
N ILE A 20 -24.40 3.45 -18.09
CA ILE A 20 -23.86 4.76 -17.71
C ILE A 20 -22.82 5.23 -18.74
N TRP A 21 -21.95 4.35 -19.25
CA TRP A 21 -20.85 4.68 -20.18
C TRP A 21 -21.29 4.75 -21.64
N GLY A 22 -22.26 3.95 -22.06
CA GLY A 22 -22.97 4.04 -23.34
C GLY A 22 -23.95 5.21 -23.37
N THR A 23 -24.45 5.67 -22.21
CA THR A 23 -25.10 6.99 -22.07
C THR A 23 -24.06 8.13 -22.02
N LEU A 24 -22.81 7.89 -21.58
CA LEU A 24 -21.71 8.87 -21.58
C LEU A 24 -20.98 9.00 -22.94
N GLN A 25 -20.91 7.94 -23.75
CA GLN A 25 -20.22 7.93 -25.06
C GLN A 25 -21.18 7.98 -26.26
N GLY A 26 -22.46 7.65 -26.07
CA GLY A 26 -23.45 7.56 -27.16
C GLY A 26 -24.09 8.88 -27.61
N SER A 27 -23.79 10.02 -26.96
CA SER A 27 -24.36 11.32 -27.34
C SER A 27 -23.43 12.47 -27.02
N PHE A 28 -22.39 12.68 -27.83
CA PHE A 28 -21.95 14.03 -28.14
C PHE A 28 -23.00 14.68 -29.06
N ASN A 29 -24.19 14.95 -28.51
CA ASN A 29 -25.10 15.97 -29.01
C ASN A 29 -26.10 16.35 -27.91
N GLU A 30 -25.91 17.56 -27.37
CA GLU A 30 -26.82 18.39 -26.57
C GLU A 30 -27.79 17.67 -25.57
N LYS A 31 -27.39 17.54 -24.29
CA LYS A 31 -28.19 17.64 -23.02
C LYS A 31 -27.60 16.78 -21.88
N GLN A 32 -27.36 17.37 -20.70
CA GLN A 32 -26.89 16.72 -19.45
C GLN A 32 -27.78 15.53 -19.02
N ALA A 33 -27.21 14.40 -18.58
CA ALA A 33 -27.96 13.19 -18.21
C ALA A 33 -28.58 13.24 -16.78
N ILE A 34 -29.81 12.72 -16.60
CA ILE A 34 -30.54 12.69 -15.30
C ILE A 34 -29.73 12.09 -14.15
N SER A 35 -28.95 11.04 -14.43
CA SER A 35 -28.08 10.40 -13.44
C SER A 35 -27.00 11.34 -12.92
N GLN A 36 -26.47 12.23 -13.76
CA GLN A 36 -25.49 13.25 -13.36
C GLN A 36 -26.16 14.29 -12.47
N ILE A 37 -27.37 14.75 -12.81
CA ILE A 37 -28.14 15.71 -12.01
C ILE A 37 -28.41 15.16 -10.59
N ILE A 38 -28.79 13.88 -10.49
CA ILE A 38 -29.03 13.24 -9.19
C ILE A 38 -27.72 13.04 -8.43
N VAL A 39 -26.65 12.59 -9.09
CA VAL A 39 -25.33 12.40 -8.47
C VAL A 39 -24.79 13.73 -7.93
N ASP A 40 -24.81 14.80 -8.74
CA ASP A 40 -24.34 16.13 -8.35
C ASP A 40 -25.14 16.72 -7.18
N ALA A 41 -26.46 16.45 -7.12
CA ALA A 41 -27.31 16.89 -6.01
C ALA A 41 -27.05 16.10 -4.71
N VAL A 42 -26.71 14.81 -4.82
CA VAL A 42 -26.65 13.89 -3.66
C VAL A 42 -25.25 13.80 -3.06
N ILE A 43 -24.17 14.03 -3.82
CA ILE A 43 -22.78 13.93 -3.35
C ILE A 43 -22.54 14.76 -2.07
N GLY A 44 -23.09 15.98 -1.99
CA GLY A 44 -22.96 16.86 -0.81
C GLY A 44 -23.89 16.52 0.35
N MET A 45 -24.89 15.65 0.15
CA MET A 45 -25.93 15.35 1.13
C MET A 45 -25.68 14.05 1.91
N ILE A 46 -24.73 13.22 1.49
CA ILE A 46 -24.36 11.99 2.20
C ILE A 46 -23.13 12.29 3.07
N PRO A 47 -23.28 12.43 4.40
CA PRO A 47 -22.16 12.70 5.28
C PRO A 47 -21.17 11.52 5.27
N LEU A 48 -19.87 11.82 5.37
CA LEU A 48 -18.78 10.87 5.64
C LEU A 48 -18.29 10.00 4.46
N VAL A 49 -18.72 10.25 3.22
CA VAL A 49 -18.16 9.50 2.08
C VAL A 49 -16.92 10.19 1.53
N GLY A 50 -15.75 9.61 1.80
CA GLY A 50 -14.45 10.08 1.29
C GLY A 50 -14.14 9.70 -0.16
N ASP A 51 -14.98 8.87 -0.80
CA ASP A 51 -14.78 8.36 -2.16
C ASP A 51 -16.05 8.54 -3.02
N VAL A 52 -16.01 9.53 -3.92
CA VAL A 52 -17.08 9.87 -4.87
C VAL A 52 -17.48 8.66 -5.72
N THR A 53 -16.56 7.74 -5.97
CA THR A 53 -16.78 6.51 -6.74
C THR A 53 -17.74 5.57 -6.00
N ALA A 54 -17.63 5.47 -4.68
CA ALA A 54 -18.50 4.61 -3.88
C ALA A 54 -19.95 5.10 -3.85
N VAL A 55 -20.15 6.42 -3.79
CA VAL A 55 -21.49 7.05 -3.90
C VAL A 55 -22.08 6.78 -5.27
N ARG A 56 -21.29 6.94 -6.33
CA ARG A 56 -21.72 6.70 -7.71
C ARG A 56 -22.18 5.25 -7.94
N ASP A 57 -21.39 4.27 -7.47
CA ASP A 57 -21.74 2.84 -7.57
C ASP A 57 -23.06 2.56 -6.84
N LEU A 58 -23.22 3.10 -5.62
CA LEU A 58 -24.42 2.91 -4.80
C LEU A 58 -25.66 3.50 -5.46
N ILE A 59 -25.55 4.72 -6.00
CA ILE A 59 -26.64 5.38 -6.74
C ILE A 59 -27.01 4.56 -7.99
N ALA A 60 -26.02 4.08 -8.75
CA ALA A 60 -26.26 3.31 -9.96
C ALA A 60 -27.06 2.02 -9.68
N VAL A 61 -26.61 1.20 -8.73
CA VAL A 61 -27.28 -0.07 -8.37
C VAL A 61 -28.67 0.20 -7.79
N SER A 62 -28.80 1.22 -6.94
CA SER A 62 -30.08 1.54 -6.31
C SER A 62 -31.11 2.11 -7.30
N ILE A 63 -30.68 2.88 -8.30
CA ILE A 63 -31.57 3.34 -9.39
C ILE A 63 -32.03 2.15 -10.24
N GLY A 64 -31.16 1.18 -10.51
CA GLY A 64 -31.52 -0.07 -11.19
C GLY A 64 -32.63 -0.81 -10.43
N LEU A 65 -32.44 -1.02 -9.12
CA LEU A 65 -33.45 -1.61 -8.24
C LEU A 65 -34.73 -0.77 -8.14
N ALA A 66 -34.61 0.55 -8.13
CA ALA A 66 -35.76 1.47 -8.09
C ALA A 66 -36.57 1.42 -9.40
N LYS A 67 -35.94 1.23 -10.56
CA LYS A 67 -36.62 1.22 -11.86
C LYS A 67 -37.13 -0.14 -12.28
N GLU A 68 -36.47 -1.22 -11.88
CA GLU A 68 -36.74 -2.57 -12.38
C GLU A 68 -37.29 -3.49 -11.28
N PRO A 69 -38.60 -3.76 -11.23
CA PRO A 69 -39.20 -4.61 -10.21
C PRO A 69 -38.57 -6.01 -10.14
N LYS A 70 -38.19 -6.60 -11.28
CA LYS A 70 -37.55 -7.92 -11.35
C LYS A 70 -36.22 -7.98 -10.59
N LYS A 71 -35.42 -6.90 -10.61
CA LYS A 71 -34.15 -6.84 -9.86
C LYS A 71 -34.38 -6.85 -8.35
N ARG A 72 -35.52 -6.34 -7.88
CA ARG A 72 -35.88 -6.33 -6.45
C ARG A 72 -36.15 -7.71 -5.89
N GLU A 73 -36.47 -8.67 -6.73
CA GLU A 73 -36.73 -10.06 -6.33
C GLU A 73 -35.43 -10.88 -6.26
N SER A 74 -34.35 -10.41 -6.88
CA SER A 74 -33.08 -11.12 -6.97
C SER A 74 -32.21 -10.86 -5.74
N VAL A 75 -31.99 -11.87 -4.90
CA VAL A 75 -31.13 -11.77 -3.72
C VAL A 75 -29.71 -11.33 -4.08
N SER A 76 -29.18 -11.74 -5.24
CA SER A 76 -27.83 -11.36 -5.69
C SER A 76 -27.67 -9.85 -5.94
N GLU A 77 -28.72 -9.18 -6.41
CA GLU A 77 -28.73 -7.71 -6.56
C GLU A 77 -28.69 -7.02 -5.19
N TRP A 78 -29.37 -7.59 -4.20
CA TRP A 78 -29.33 -7.10 -2.82
C TRP A 78 -27.98 -7.41 -2.15
N VAL A 79 -27.30 -8.50 -2.49
CA VAL A 79 -25.93 -8.79 -2.04
C VAL A 79 -24.97 -7.71 -2.54
N PHE A 80 -25.06 -7.32 -3.81
CA PHE A 80 -24.27 -6.20 -4.33
C PHE A 80 -24.59 -4.89 -3.63
N LEU A 81 -25.88 -4.60 -3.43
CA LEU A 81 -26.29 -3.40 -2.72
C LEU A 81 -25.72 -3.37 -1.29
N VAL A 82 -25.79 -4.48 -0.55
CA VAL A 82 -25.23 -4.62 0.80
C VAL A 82 -23.71 -4.37 0.80
N ILE A 83 -22.97 -4.92 -0.17
CA ILE A 83 -21.53 -4.66 -0.33
C ILE A 83 -21.23 -3.18 -0.55
N LEU A 84 -22.08 -2.46 -1.29
CA LEU A 84 -21.93 -1.02 -1.52
C LEU A 84 -22.33 -0.19 -0.29
N LEU A 85 -23.38 -0.60 0.44
CA LEU A 85 -23.81 0.03 1.68
C LEU A 85 -22.75 -0.02 2.78
N PHE A 86 -21.94 -1.09 2.83
CA PHE A 86 -20.79 -1.15 3.74
C PHE A 86 -19.85 0.06 3.57
N ALA A 87 -19.68 0.62 2.38
CA ALA A 87 -18.84 1.81 2.19
C ALA A 87 -19.36 3.08 2.90
N LEU A 88 -20.62 3.09 3.35
CA LEU A 88 -21.19 4.18 4.15
C LEU A 88 -20.88 4.06 5.66
N ILE A 89 -20.21 2.98 6.08
CA ILE A 89 -19.76 2.77 7.46
C ILE A 89 -18.30 3.23 7.56
N PRO A 90 -17.99 4.27 8.35
CA PRO A 90 -16.63 4.79 8.47
C PRO A 90 -15.61 3.75 8.96
N VAL A 91 -14.35 3.94 8.57
CA VAL A 91 -13.18 3.15 8.98
C VAL A 91 -13.17 1.71 8.45
N ILE A 92 -14.14 0.88 8.84
CA ILE A 92 -14.14 -0.57 8.59
C ILE A 92 -14.90 -0.94 7.31
N GLY A 93 -15.89 -0.12 6.93
CA GLY A 93 -16.81 -0.43 5.85
C GLY A 93 -16.19 -0.56 4.46
N GLY A 94 -15.17 0.24 4.15
CA GLY A 94 -14.42 0.15 2.89
C GLY A 94 -13.67 -1.18 2.75
N VAL A 95 -13.14 -1.71 3.87
CA VAL A 95 -12.45 -2.99 3.92
C VAL A 95 -13.43 -4.14 3.68
N ILE A 96 -14.56 -4.13 4.41
CA ILE A 96 -15.60 -5.16 4.26
C ILE A 96 -16.15 -5.16 2.83
N LYS A 97 -16.37 -3.99 2.21
CA LYS A 97 -16.77 -3.88 0.80
C LYS A 97 -15.78 -4.59 -0.13
N GLY A 98 -14.48 -4.36 0.03
CA GLY A 98 -13.47 -4.96 -0.83
C GLY A 98 -13.32 -6.47 -0.64
N VAL A 99 -13.34 -6.95 0.61
CA VAL A 99 -13.40 -8.39 0.91
C VAL A 99 -14.68 -9.01 0.34
N GLY A 100 -15.83 -8.35 0.54
CA GLY A 100 -17.12 -8.80 0.04
C GLY A 100 -17.15 -8.95 -1.48
N ARG A 101 -16.58 -7.99 -2.23
CA ARG A 101 -16.44 -8.08 -3.70
C ARG A 101 -15.66 -9.32 -4.14
N LEU A 102 -14.60 -9.67 -3.43
CA LEU A 102 -13.80 -10.86 -3.72
C LEU A 102 -14.54 -12.15 -3.31
N ALA A 103 -15.23 -12.13 -2.17
CA ALA A 103 -16.02 -13.26 -1.68
C ALA A 103 -17.14 -13.67 -2.65
N LEU A 104 -17.58 -12.78 -3.55
CA LEU A 104 -18.54 -13.16 -4.59
C LEU A 104 -18.02 -14.20 -5.57
N ARG A 105 -16.69 -14.30 -5.75
CA ARG A 105 -16.03 -15.32 -6.56
C ARG A 105 -16.06 -16.71 -5.92
N VAL A 106 -16.47 -16.82 -4.66
CA VAL A 106 -16.59 -18.10 -3.96
C VAL A 106 -17.59 -18.99 -4.68
N THR A 107 -17.13 -20.18 -5.06
CA THR A 107 -17.89 -21.23 -5.73
C THR A 107 -18.04 -22.45 -4.81
N LYS A 108 -18.62 -23.53 -5.34
CA LYS A 108 -18.68 -24.81 -4.62
C LYS A 108 -17.35 -25.57 -4.70
N GLU A 109 -16.42 -25.14 -5.56
CA GLU A 109 -15.15 -25.82 -5.81
C GLU A 109 -14.06 -25.31 -4.86
N ALA A 110 -13.50 -26.22 -4.06
CA ALA A 110 -12.52 -25.84 -3.04
C ALA A 110 -11.23 -25.24 -3.65
N ALA A 111 -10.79 -25.71 -4.82
CA ALA A 111 -9.57 -25.24 -5.48
C ALA A 111 -9.67 -23.76 -5.92
N GLU A 112 -10.79 -23.37 -6.54
CA GLU A 112 -11.05 -21.98 -6.95
C GLU A 112 -11.19 -21.04 -5.73
N ASN A 113 -11.72 -21.57 -4.63
CA ASN A 113 -11.88 -20.83 -3.38
C ASN A 113 -10.53 -20.58 -2.67
N VAL A 114 -9.52 -21.42 -2.87
CA VAL A 114 -8.15 -21.19 -2.36
C VAL A 114 -7.52 -19.97 -3.05
N GLU A 115 -7.68 -19.84 -4.37
CA GLU A 115 -7.24 -18.65 -5.09
C GLU A 115 -8.01 -17.40 -4.64
N THR A 116 -9.32 -17.54 -4.43
CA THR A 116 -10.16 -16.45 -3.91
C THR A 116 -9.73 -16.03 -2.50
N LEU A 117 -9.40 -16.98 -1.62
CA LEU A 117 -8.85 -16.71 -0.29
C LEU A 117 -7.50 -15.99 -0.38
N SER A 118 -6.60 -16.43 -1.25
CA SER A 118 -5.32 -15.77 -1.50
C SER A 118 -5.52 -14.31 -1.94
N ASN A 119 -6.46 -14.06 -2.84
CA ASN A 119 -6.81 -12.71 -3.27
C ASN A 119 -7.40 -11.85 -2.14
N VAL A 120 -8.23 -12.43 -1.25
CA VAL A 120 -8.76 -11.74 -0.06
C VAL A 120 -7.65 -11.39 0.91
N ILE A 121 -6.72 -12.31 1.20
CA ILE A 121 -5.57 -12.07 2.07
C ILE A 121 -4.68 -10.98 1.47
N LYS A 122 -4.38 -11.03 0.17
CA LYS A 122 -3.63 -9.97 -0.53
C LYS A 122 -4.32 -8.60 -0.43
N PHE A 123 -5.64 -8.55 -0.62
CA PHE A 123 -6.41 -7.33 -0.46
C PHE A 123 -6.34 -6.79 0.98
N LEU A 124 -6.55 -7.64 1.98
CA LEU A 124 -6.49 -7.24 3.40
C LEU A 124 -5.09 -6.77 3.81
N ASN A 125 -4.04 -7.43 3.32
CA ASN A 125 -2.65 -7.02 3.51
C ASN A 125 -2.38 -5.64 2.87
N ARG A 126 -2.93 -5.39 1.68
CA ARG A 126 -2.84 -4.08 0.98
C ARG A 126 -3.55 -2.95 1.73
N VAL A 127 -4.64 -3.26 2.42
CA VAL A 127 -5.46 -2.27 3.16
C VAL A 127 -4.93 -2.00 4.58
N GLY A 128 -4.05 -2.86 5.11
CA GLY A 128 -3.28 -2.57 6.32
C GLY A 128 -3.89 -3.05 7.64
N GLU A 129 -4.86 -3.97 7.62
CA GLU A 129 -5.59 -4.48 8.80
C GLU A 129 -4.77 -5.37 9.77
N GLY A 130 -3.44 -5.39 9.65
CA GLY A 130 -2.58 -6.26 10.44
C GLY A 130 -2.60 -7.70 9.96
N ASP A 131 -2.95 -8.66 10.82
CA ASP A 131 -3.01 -10.08 10.48
C ASP A 131 -4.31 -10.36 9.70
N ALA A 132 -4.21 -10.40 8.37
CA ALA A 132 -5.34 -10.61 7.46
C ALA A 132 -6.10 -11.92 7.73
N VAL A 133 -5.39 -12.97 8.17
CA VAL A 133 -5.98 -14.27 8.48
C VAL A 133 -6.82 -14.15 9.76
N LYS A 134 -6.26 -13.55 10.80
CA LYS A 134 -6.95 -13.28 12.07
C LYS A 134 -8.11 -12.30 11.90
N TRP A 135 -7.96 -11.28 11.05
CA TRP A 135 -9.01 -10.32 10.74
C TRP A 135 -10.16 -11.02 10.01
N LEU A 136 -9.85 -11.80 8.96
CA LEU A 136 -10.85 -12.56 8.21
C LEU A 136 -11.56 -13.57 9.11
N ASN A 137 -10.85 -14.27 10.00
CA ASN A 137 -11.44 -15.20 10.97
C ASN A 137 -12.38 -14.51 11.97
N LYS A 138 -12.10 -13.26 12.34
CA LYS A 138 -12.96 -12.46 13.24
C LYS A 138 -14.10 -11.75 12.52
N LEU A 139 -14.06 -11.68 11.19
CA LEU A 139 -15.09 -10.99 10.43
C LEU A 139 -16.44 -11.67 10.62
N ASN A 140 -17.39 -10.90 11.15
CA ASN A 140 -18.79 -11.29 11.25
C ASN A 140 -19.63 -10.18 10.62
N VAL A 141 -20.01 -10.32 9.35
CA VAL A 141 -20.74 -9.27 8.65
C VAL A 141 -22.18 -9.12 9.15
N VAL A 142 -22.75 -10.18 9.74
CA VAL A 142 -24.12 -10.19 10.25
C VAL A 142 -24.32 -9.21 11.41
N GLN A 143 -23.26 -8.92 12.18
CA GLN A 143 -23.34 -7.95 13.29
C GLN A 143 -23.68 -6.52 12.83
N TYR A 144 -23.46 -6.20 11.55
CA TYR A 144 -23.74 -4.88 10.98
C TYR A 144 -25.16 -4.76 10.42
N GLN A 145 -26.02 -5.76 10.57
CA GLN A 145 -27.37 -5.77 9.97
C GLN A 145 -28.20 -4.52 10.32
N VAL A 146 -28.23 -4.13 11.59
CA VAL A 146 -28.99 -2.94 12.04
C VAL A 146 -28.43 -1.67 11.40
N GLN A 147 -27.10 -1.51 11.41
CA GLN A 147 -26.44 -0.35 10.79
C GLN A 147 -26.69 -0.29 9.28
N LEU A 148 -26.69 -1.43 8.58
CA LEU A 148 -26.96 -1.48 7.14
C LEU A 148 -28.41 -1.11 6.80
N LEU A 149 -29.38 -1.52 7.64
CA LEU A 149 -30.78 -1.14 7.51
C LEU A 149 -30.96 0.38 7.71
N GLU A 150 -30.32 0.94 8.74
CA GLU A 150 -30.29 2.38 8.98
C GLU A 150 -29.69 3.13 7.80
N LYS A 151 -28.50 2.72 7.33
CA LYS A 151 -27.83 3.35 6.17
C LYS A 151 -28.65 3.27 4.89
N MET A 152 -29.36 2.16 4.65
CA MET A 152 -30.26 2.04 3.50
C MET A 152 -31.46 2.98 3.61
N SER A 153 -32.07 3.08 4.80
CA SER A 153 -33.18 3.98 5.06
C SER A 153 -32.77 5.44 4.84
N ASP A 154 -31.66 5.86 5.45
CA ASP A 154 -31.09 7.20 5.32
C ASP A 154 -30.80 7.52 3.85
N PHE A 155 -30.16 6.58 3.13
CA PHE A 155 -29.86 6.75 1.72
C PHE A 155 -31.12 6.94 0.87
N CYS A 156 -32.14 6.09 1.06
CA CYS A 156 -33.41 6.25 0.35
C CYS A 156 -34.07 7.61 0.64
N ASN A 157 -34.07 8.04 1.89
CA ASN A 157 -34.62 9.34 2.29
C ASN A 157 -33.87 10.50 1.65
N THR A 158 -32.54 10.43 1.59
CA THR A 158 -31.70 11.42 0.90
C THR A 158 -32.03 11.48 -0.60
N MET A 159 -32.17 10.33 -1.26
CA MET A 159 -32.52 10.26 -2.69
C MET A 159 -33.91 10.85 -2.96
N ILE A 160 -34.91 10.49 -2.16
CA ILE A 160 -36.27 11.04 -2.26
C ILE A 160 -36.27 12.55 -2.05
N THR A 161 -35.51 13.03 -1.05
CA THR A 161 -35.40 14.46 -0.73
C THR A 161 -34.74 15.22 -1.87
N ALA A 162 -33.61 14.74 -2.39
CA ALA A 162 -32.90 15.36 -3.50
C ALA A 162 -33.78 15.45 -4.75
N ILE A 163 -34.46 14.37 -5.12
CA ILE A 163 -35.36 14.36 -6.29
C ILE A 163 -36.53 15.34 -6.10
N ASN A 164 -37.13 15.37 -4.91
CA ASN A 164 -38.21 16.32 -4.60
C ASN A 164 -37.71 17.78 -4.65
N GLN A 165 -36.49 18.06 -4.19
CA GLN A 165 -35.89 19.40 -4.28
C GLN A 165 -35.62 19.79 -5.75
N ILE A 166 -35.08 18.87 -6.56
CA ILE A 166 -34.88 19.07 -8.00
C ILE A 166 -36.22 19.42 -8.66
N LEU A 167 -37.26 18.61 -8.46
CA LEU A 167 -38.59 18.82 -9.06
C LEU A 167 -39.25 20.15 -8.60
N LYS A 168 -39.01 20.60 -7.36
CA LYS A 168 -39.55 21.87 -6.84
C LYS A 168 -38.79 23.10 -7.34
N ALA A 169 -37.49 22.96 -7.65
CA ALA A 169 -36.63 24.04 -8.10
C ALA A 169 -37.10 24.65 -9.42
N ARG A 170 -36.79 25.93 -9.66
CA ARG A 170 -37.18 26.64 -10.89
C ARG A 170 -36.69 25.93 -12.16
N ILE A 171 -35.48 25.39 -12.10
CA ILE A 171 -34.85 24.62 -13.19
C ILE A 171 -35.56 23.27 -13.39
N GLY A 172 -36.01 22.63 -12.30
CA GLY A 172 -36.77 21.37 -12.37
C GLY A 172 -38.14 21.51 -13.05
N ARG A 173 -38.84 22.63 -12.81
CA ARG A 173 -40.12 22.93 -13.47
C ARG A 173 -39.97 23.19 -14.97
N MET A 174 -38.76 23.55 -15.41
CA MET A 174 -38.42 23.76 -16.82
C MET A 174 -37.92 22.48 -17.51
N LEU A 175 -37.80 21.35 -16.79
CA LEU A 175 -37.44 20.07 -17.39
C LEU A 175 -38.56 19.55 -18.31
N PRO A 176 -38.24 18.85 -19.42
CA PRO A 176 -39.23 18.18 -20.25
C PRO A 176 -40.07 17.18 -19.46
N GLU A 177 -41.35 17.00 -19.82
CA GLU A 177 -42.29 16.11 -19.09
C GLU A 177 -41.76 14.68 -18.91
N LYS A 178 -41.09 14.14 -19.94
CA LYS A 178 -40.45 12.81 -19.88
C LYS A 178 -39.41 12.71 -18.75
N TRP A 179 -38.65 13.78 -18.51
CA TRP A 179 -37.60 13.82 -17.49
C TRP A 179 -38.19 13.98 -16.09
N GLN A 180 -39.27 14.76 -15.96
CA GLN A 180 -40.03 14.85 -14.71
C GLN A 180 -40.67 13.50 -14.36
N ALA A 181 -41.27 12.81 -15.34
CA ALA A 181 -41.85 11.48 -15.16
C ALA A 181 -40.81 10.44 -14.75
N ASP A 182 -39.61 10.48 -15.34
CA ASP A 182 -38.52 9.58 -14.97
C ASP A 182 -37.96 9.87 -13.56
N LEU A 183 -37.85 11.14 -13.15
CA LEU A 183 -37.48 11.52 -11.78
C LEU A 183 -38.52 11.04 -10.76
N LEU A 184 -39.81 11.22 -11.05
CA LEU A 184 -40.90 10.71 -10.23
C LEU A 184 -40.85 9.18 -10.12
N ARG A 185 -40.62 8.47 -11.22
CA ARG A 185 -40.47 7.00 -11.23
C ARG A 185 -39.31 6.55 -10.35
N VAL A 186 -38.17 7.23 -10.40
CA VAL A 186 -37.02 6.90 -9.54
C VAL A 186 -37.35 7.15 -8.07
N ARG A 187 -37.95 8.30 -7.74
CA ARG A 187 -38.40 8.63 -6.37
C ARG A 187 -39.34 7.56 -5.82
N ASP A 188 -40.36 7.20 -6.57
CA ASP A 188 -41.37 6.22 -6.15
C ASP A 188 -40.75 4.82 -6.02
N GLY A 189 -39.76 4.51 -6.87
CA GLY A 189 -38.93 3.32 -6.73
C GLY A 189 -38.15 3.29 -5.40
N PHE A 190 -37.55 4.40 -4.98
CA PHE A 190 -36.88 4.49 -3.67
C PHE A 190 -37.84 4.34 -2.49
N THR A 191 -39.05 4.91 -2.59
CA THR A 191 -40.11 4.68 -1.60
C THR A 191 -40.46 3.19 -1.49
N ALA A 192 -40.54 2.49 -2.63
CA ALA A 192 -40.83 1.06 -2.66
C ALA A 192 -39.67 0.18 -2.15
N LEU A 193 -38.42 0.65 -2.22
CA LEU A 193 -37.25 -0.10 -1.72
C LEU A 193 -37.16 -0.14 -0.19
N GLN A 194 -37.62 0.90 0.51
CA GLN A 194 -37.57 0.97 1.98
C GLN A 194 -38.22 -0.23 2.69
N PRO A 195 -39.49 -0.60 2.42
CA PRO A 195 -40.11 -1.75 3.08
C PRO A 195 -39.50 -3.09 2.64
N LEU A 196 -38.94 -3.16 1.43
CA LEU A 196 -38.26 -4.37 0.92
C LEU A 196 -36.89 -4.57 1.57
N ALA A 197 -36.18 -3.50 1.91
CA ALA A 197 -34.87 -3.55 2.53
C ALA A 197 -34.89 -4.36 3.84
N SER A 198 -35.92 -4.19 4.66
CA SER A 198 -36.11 -4.94 5.92
C SER A 198 -36.19 -6.46 5.73
N LYS A 199 -36.63 -6.92 4.56
CA LYS A 199 -36.67 -8.35 4.20
C LYS A 199 -35.41 -8.81 3.49
N MET A 200 -34.94 -8.02 2.52
CA MET A 200 -33.91 -8.46 1.57
C MET A 200 -32.49 -8.24 2.09
N ILE A 201 -32.23 -7.19 2.88
CA ILE A 201 -30.88 -6.94 3.46
C ILE A 201 -30.45 -8.10 4.36
N PRO A 202 -31.27 -8.63 5.29
CA PRO A 202 -30.88 -9.79 6.09
C PRO A 202 -30.57 -11.04 5.25
N GLN A 203 -31.35 -11.29 4.18
CA GLN A 203 -31.13 -12.44 3.28
C GLN A 203 -29.83 -12.31 2.51
N ALA A 204 -29.60 -11.14 1.92
CA ALA A 204 -28.37 -10.82 1.20
C ALA A 204 -27.13 -10.86 2.12
N LEU A 205 -27.26 -10.32 3.33
CA LEU A 205 -26.18 -10.34 4.32
C LEU A 205 -25.83 -11.77 4.77
N LYS A 206 -26.84 -12.64 4.90
CA LYS A 206 -26.64 -14.06 5.18
C LYS A 206 -25.95 -14.79 4.04
N GLU A 207 -26.30 -14.49 2.78
CA GLU A 207 -25.64 -15.07 1.61
C GLU A 207 -24.16 -14.61 1.50
N LEU A 208 -23.90 -13.32 1.77
CA LEU A 208 -22.54 -12.80 1.86
C LEU A 208 -21.75 -13.47 2.99
N ASP A 209 -22.34 -13.59 4.19
CA ASP A 209 -21.70 -14.28 5.32
C ASP A 209 -21.38 -15.73 4.95
N ALA A 210 -22.30 -16.47 4.33
CA ALA A 210 -22.06 -17.85 3.91
C ALA A 210 -20.83 -17.98 2.99
N LYS A 211 -20.66 -17.07 2.03
CA LYS A 211 -19.46 -17.02 1.17
C LYS A 211 -18.18 -16.72 1.97
N LEU A 212 -18.26 -15.82 2.95
CA LEU A 212 -17.13 -15.51 3.83
C LEU A 212 -16.80 -16.69 4.77
N ARG A 213 -17.79 -17.44 5.24
CA ARG A 213 -17.61 -18.64 6.05
C ARG A 213 -16.88 -19.75 5.29
N VAL A 214 -17.12 -19.88 3.98
CA VAL A 214 -16.33 -20.81 3.14
C VAL A 214 -14.86 -20.44 3.14
N LEU A 215 -14.54 -19.15 3.00
CA LEU A 215 -13.17 -18.65 3.03
C LEU A 215 -12.52 -18.81 4.42
N GLN A 216 -13.25 -18.52 5.49
CA GLN A 216 -12.80 -18.77 6.88
C GLN A 216 -12.58 -20.26 7.15
N GLY A 217 -13.43 -21.13 6.60
CA GLY A 217 -13.28 -22.57 6.72
C GLY A 217 -12.04 -23.11 6.00
N LEU A 218 -11.61 -22.47 4.91
CA LEU A 218 -10.37 -22.81 4.22
C LEU A 218 -9.13 -22.37 4.99
N VAL A 219 -9.19 -21.22 5.67
CA VAL A 219 -8.16 -20.80 6.63
C VAL A 219 -7.98 -21.87 7.72
N TYR A 220 -9.08 -22.31 8.32
CA TYR A 220 -9.07 -23.31 9.40
C TYR A 220 -8.65 -24.72 8.91
N LYS A 221 -9.04 -25.14 7.70
CA LYS A 221 -8.60 -26.42 7.11
C LYS A 221 -7.12 -26.41 6.70
N GLY A 222 -6.57 -25.25 6.35
CA GLY A 222 -5.12 -25.05 6.21
C GLY A 222 -4.37 -25.20 7.55
N GLU A 223 -5.02 -24.95 8.69
CA GLU A 223 -4.48 -25.19 10.03
C GLU A 223 -4.66 -26.65 10.53
N LEU A 224 -5.51 -27.49 9.91
CA LEU A 224 -6.01 -28.75 10.52
C LEU A 224 -5.82 -30.08 9.75
N LEU A 225 -5.08 -30.16 8.64
CA LEU A 225 -4.78 -31.46 8.02
C LEU A 225 -3.67 -32.23 8.80
N THR A 226 -4.00 -32.64 10.01
CA THR A 226 -3.37 -33.74 10.75
C THR A 226 -4.34 -34.92 10.73
N VAL A 227 -4.16 -35.87 9.80
CA VAL A 227 -4.85 -37.17 9.87
C VAL A 227 -3.84 -38.29 9.67
N LYS A 228 -3.72 -39.14 10.70
CA LYS A 228 -2.90 -40.36 10.69
C LYS A 228 -3.72 -41.55 10.14
N THR A 229 -3.22 -42.07 9.01
CA THR A 229 -2.95 -43.48 8.63
C THR A 229 -4.03 -44.58 8.63
N GLY A 230 -4.10 -45.23 7.46
CA GLY A 230 -4.07 -46.69 7.25
C GLY A 230 -4.33 -46.99 5.77
N ALA A 231 -3.57 -47.74 4.98
CA ALA A 231 -2.36 -48.55 5.14
C ALA A 231 -1.66 -48.63 3.77
N GLY A 232 -0.33 -48.83 3.75
CA GLY A 232 0.39 -49.31 2.56
C GLY A 232 1.20 -48.27 1.76
N HIS A 233 2.48 -48.15 2.11
CA HIS A 233 3.64 -47.82 1.26
C HIS A 233 3.42 -47.00 -0.02
N SER A 234 3.58 -45.68 0.08
CA SER A 234 4.52 -44.90 -0.74
C SER A 234 4.51 -43.44 -0.27
N ALA A 235 5.66 -42.80 -0.42
CA ALA A 235 6.02 -41.46 0.05
C ALA A 235 4.90 -40.40 -0.08
N GLU A 236 4.82 -39.45 0.86
CA GLU A 236 5.18 -38.05 0.58
C GLU A 236 4.94 -37.07 1.75
N ILE A 237 6.01 -36.30 2.01
CA ILE A 237 6.05 -34.88 2.41
C ILE A 237 5.60 -34.54 3.85
N LYS A 238 6.43 -34.96 4.80
CA LYS A 238 6.65 -34.25 6.09
C LYS A 238 7.44 -32.94 5.92
N ARG A 239 7.05 -32.04 5.00
CA ARG A 239 7.86 -30.82 4.74
C ARG A 239 7.14 -29.47 4.76
N GLU A 240 5.81 -29.41 4.72
CA GLU A 240 5.13 -28.10 4.66
C GLU A 240 4.55 -27.62 6.02
N ALA A 241 4.31 -28.51 6.98
CA ALA A 241 3.64 -28.14 8.24
C ALA A 241 4.59 -27.65 9.36
N GLU A 242 5.91 -27.85 9.25
CA GLU A 242 6.89 -27.17 10.12
C GLU A 242 7.57 -25.99 9.40
N ALA A 243 7.41 -25.87 8.08
CA ALA A 243 8.04 -24.83 7.29
C ALA A 243 7.34 -23.46 7.37
N TYR A 244 6.07 -23.36 7.79
CA TYR A 244 5.41 -22.04 7.93
C TYR A 244 5.35 -21.43 9.34
N LEU A 245 6.01 -22.05 10.33
CA LEU A 245 6.37 -21.38 11.58
C LEU A 245 7.81 -20.82 11.57
N LEU A 246 8.58 -21.13 10.52
CA LEU A 246 9.89 -20.56 10.24
C LEU A 246 10.07 -20.30 8.72
N GLU A 247 9.04 -19.83 8.03
CA GLU A 247 9.20 -19.10 6.76
C GLU A 247 8.91 -17.63 7.02
N ARG A 248 10.03 -16.93 7.27
CA ARG A 248 10.29 -15.50 7.05
C ARG A 248 9.06 -14.65 6.87
N GLU A 249 8.80 -13.80 7.87
CA GLU A 249 8.32 -12.42 7.70
C GLU A 249 7.79 -12.13 6.29
N ILE A 250 6.64 -12.71 5.93
CA ILE A 250 5.95 -12.34 4.70
C ILE A 250 5.62 -10.88 4.92
N TYR A 251 6.33 -10.02 4.20
CA TYR A 251 6.29 -8.57 4.26
C TYR A 251 4.85 -8.13 4.52
N ARG A 252 4.56 -7.83 5.79
CA ARG A 252 3.44 -6.95 6.14
C ARG A 252 3.65 -5.74 5.25
N ALA A 253 2.61 -5.27 4.55
CA ALA A 253 2.62 -3.91 4.03
C ALA A 253 3.15 -3.04 5.18
N ALA A 254 4.35 -2.50 5.02
CA ALA A 254 5.09 -2.00 6.16
C ALA A 254 4.24 -0.92 6.79
N LYS A 255 3.78 -1.19 8.02
CA LYS A 255 3.09 -0.16 8.79
C LYS A 255 4.08 0.98 8.93
N GLN A 256 3.57 2.18 8.74
CA GLN A 256 4.28 3.38 9.13
C GLN A 256 4.89 3.19 10.53
N GLY A 257 6.20 3.37 10.64
CA GLY A 257 7.00 3.23 11.85
C GLY A 257 7.42 1.82 12.25
N THR A 258 7.54 0.89 11.30
CA THR A 258 7.96 -0.50 11.59
C THR A 258 9.45 -0.67 11.84
N ARG A 259 10.32 0.01 11.08
CA ARG A 259 11.79 -0.13 11.23
C ARG A 259 12.55 1.19 11.27
N PHE A 260 12.29 2.08 10.31
CA PHE A 260 12.90 3.41 10.25
C PHE A 260 11.81 4.49 10.11
N PRO A 261 10.98 4.72 11.14
CA PRO A 261 9.94 5.75 11.13
C PRO A 261 10.50 7.13 10.78
N SER A 262 9.76 7.92 10.00
CA SER A 262 10.02 9.35 9.88
C SER A 262 9.92 10.04 11.24
N ASN A 263 10.86 10.94 11.52
CA ASN A 263 10.80 11.81 12.69
C ASN A 263 9.55 12.69 12.68
N ALA A 264 9.00 12.97 13.86
CA ALA A 264 7.93 13.95 14.00
C ALA A 264 8.41 15.30 13.43
N ALA A 265 7.66 15.81 12.46
CA ALA A 265 8.07 16.96 11.65
C ALA A 265 6.89 17.87 11.30
N VAL A 266 5.78 17.75 12.02
CA VAL A 266 4.57 18.55 11.78
C VAL A 266 4.83 20.02 12.08
N VAL A 267 4.34 20.92 11.24
CA VAL A 267 4.61 22.36 11.34
C VAL A 267 4.07 22.95 12.63
N GLU A 268 3.00 22.35 13.18
CA GLU A 268 2.42 22.75 14.47
C GLU A 268 3.41 22.62 15.65
N ASP A 269 4.44 21.77 15.52
CA ASP A 269 5.48 21.58 16.54
C ASP A 269 6.71 22.49 16.31
N PHE A 270 6.57 23.60 15.57
CA PHE A 270 7.67 24.45 15.11
C PHE A 270 8.68 24.82 16.21
N GLU A 271 8.23 25.33 17.36
CA GLU A 271 9.13 25.76 18.44
C GLU A 271 10.02 24.63 18.95
N LYS A 272 9.44 23.43 19.09
CA LYS A 272 10.18 22.22 19.50
C LYS A 272 11.19 21.81 18.43
N LEU A 273 10.79 21.84 17.16
CA LEU A 273 11.66 21.48 16.04
C LEU A 273 12.79 22.50 15.86
N GLN A 274 12.51 23.78 16.06
CA GLN A 274 13.49 24.85 16.02
C GLN A 274 14.53 24.67 17.12
N ALA A 275 14.12 24.34 18.34
CA ALA A 275 15.05 24.06 19.43
C ALA A 275 15.97 22.85 19.17
N LEU A 276 15.52 21.88 18.38
CA LEU A 276 16.30 20.67 18.07
C LEU A 276 17.19 20.82 16.83
N TYR A 277 16.73 21.55 15.82
CA TYR A 277 17.31 21.52 14.47
C TYR A 277 17.74 22.89 13.93
N SER A 278 17.58 23.97 14.71
CA SER A 278 18.15 25.27 14.36
C SER A 278 19.54 25.42 14.98
N LYS A 279 20.56 25.55 14.14
CA LYS A 279 21.93 25.78 14.56
C LYS A 279 22.61 26.77 13.60
N PRO A 280 23.17 27.90 14.08
CA PRO A 280 23.85 28.88 13.22
C PRO A 280 24.98 28.23 12.40
N GLY A 281 25.03 28.54 11.10
CA GLY A 281 26.02 27.99 10.17
C GLY A 281 25.70 26.59 9.64
N TYR A 282 24.63 25.94 10.11
CA TYR A 282 24.19 24.63 9.61
C TYR A 282 23.04 24.79 8.62
N PRO A 283 22.81 23.81 7.73
CA PRO A 283 21.64 23.80 6.87
C PRO A 283 20.34 23.92 7.68
N ASP A 284 19.44 24.79 7.24
CA ASP A 284 18.14 24.98 7.87
C ASP A 284 17.18 23.85 7.46
N LEU A 285 16.91 22.93 8.39
CA LEU A 285 15.98 21.81 8.16
C LEU A 285 14.51 22.24 8.15
N LEU A 286 14.20 23.48 8.56
CA LEU A 286 12.85 24.04 8.63
C LEU A 286 12.58 25.03 7.49
N ALA A 287 13.51 25.15 6.53
CA ALA A 287 13.46 26.16 5.47
C ALA A 287 12.25 26.02 4.51
N TYR A 288 11.62 24.85 4.43
CA TYR A 288 10.45 24.65 3.58
C TYR A 288 9.45 23.67 4.18
N GLU A 289 8.17 23.99 3.95
CA GLU A 289 7.05 23.13 4.27
C GLU A 289 6.67 22.24 3.08
N GLY A 290 6.11 21.07 3.37
CA GLY A 290 5.61 20.15 2.38
C GLY A 290 4.62 19.16 2.96
N GLN A 291 4.27 18.15 2.16
CA GLN A 291 3.39 17.06 2.58
C GLN A 291 4.08 15.74 2.31
N SER A 292 3.81 14.75 3.16
CA SER A 292 4.26 13.38 2.98
C SER A 292 3.10 12.43 3.27
N PRO A 293 2.93 11.32 2.51
CA PRO A 293 1.93 10.31 2.81
C PRO A 293 1.98 9.80 4.25
N THR A 294 3.19 9.74 4.84
CA THR A 294 3.43 9.40 6.24
C THR A 294 2.63 10.27 7.22
N PHE A 295 2.41 11.55 6.92
CA PHE A 295 1.73 12.48 7.83
C PHE A 295 0.31 12.83 7.37
N GLY A 296 -0.22 12.09 6.40
CA GLY A 296 -1.53 12.36 5.80
C GLY A 296 -1.59 13.75 5.17
N LYS A 297 -2.57 14.56 5.57
CA LYS A 297 -2.79 15.93 5.03
C LYS A 297 -2.08 17.03 5.80
N LYS A 298 -1.32 16.70 6.86
CA LYS A 298 -0.64 17.71 7.69
C LYS A 298 0.52 18.36 6.92
N SER A 299 0.75 19.65 7.17
CA SER A 299 1.97 20.32 6.72
C SER A 299 3.13 19.85 7.58
N ILE A 300 4.27 19.53 6.96
CA ILE A 300 5.47 19.05 7.64
C ILE A 300 6.72 19.74 7.10
N PHE A 301 7.83 19.65 7.85
CA PHE A 301 9.18 19.96 7.37
C PHE A 301 9.83 18.70 6.78
N PRO A 302 9.90 18.53 5.45
CA PRO A 302 10.26 17.24 4.86
C PRO A 302 11.72 16.85 5.09
N ALA A 303 12.62 17.83 5.27
CA ALA A 303 14.02 17.56 5.63
C ALA A 303 14.13 16.88 7.01
N VAL A 304 13.34 17.30 8.00
CA VAL A 304 13.25 16.63 9.31
C VAL A 304 12.61 15.24 9.16
N ALA A 305 11.50 15.13 8.43
CA ALA A 305 10.79 13.88 8.21
C ALA A 305 11.61 12.82 7.44
N SER A 306 12.63 13.26 6.69
CA SER A 306 13.52 12.37 5.94
C SER A 306 14.44 11.53 6.84
N PHE A 307 14.59 11.91 8.11
CA PHE A 307 15.41 11.19 9.09
C PHE A 307 14.58 10.27 9.98
N SER A 308 15.22 9.19 10.43
CA SER A 308 14.70 8.28 11.45
C SER A 308 15.59 8.29 12.69
N GLY A 309 15.01 8.67 13.83
CA GLY A 309 15.71 8.73 15.10
C GLY A 309 16.63 9.94 15.20
N LYS A 310 17.83 9.72 15.77
CA LYS A 310 18.75 10.80 16.12
C LYS A 310 19.33 11.46 14.86
N VAL A 311 19.19 12.78 14.77
CA VAL A 311 19.89 13.63 13.80
C VAL A 311 21.02 14.34 14.52
N MET A 312 22.23 14.30 13.96
CA MET A 312 23.43 14.84 14.58
C MET A 312 24.03 15.95 13.70
N PRO A 313 24.39 17.10 14.27
CA PRO A 313 25.17 18.09 13.55
C PRO A 313 26.60 17.57 13.34
N MET A 314 27.12 17.69 12.12
CA MET A 314 28.50 17.39 11.76
C MET A 314 29.18 18.66 11.23
N SER A 315 30.34 18.97 11.80
CA SER A 315 31.24 20.03 11.33
C SER A 315 32.18 19.53 10.24
N ALA A 316 32.97 20.44 9.65
CA ALA A 316 34.03 20.09 8.72
C ALA A 316 35.06 19.09 9.31
N ASN A 317 35.31 19.13 10.62
CA ASN A 317 36.17 18.15 11.30
C ASN A 317 35.54 16.75 11.29
N ASP A 318 34.24 16.65 11.56
CA ASP A 318 33.54 15.37 11.62
C ASP A 318 33.39 14.73 10.22
N LEU A 319 33.34 15.57 9.19
CA LEU A 319 33.19 15.15 7.79
C LEU A 319 34.54 14.87 7.08
N ALA A 320 35.66 15.27 7.67
CA ALA A 320 36.97 15.11 7.06
C ALA A 320 37.27 13.64 6.72
N GLY A 321 37.76 13.40 5.50
CA GLY A 321 38.07 12.05 5.01
C GLY A 321 36.86 11.17 4.66
N SER A 322 35.63 11.62 4.96
CA SER A 322 34.44 10.83 4.68
C SER A 322 34.10 10.77 3.19
N THR A 323 33.32 9.75 2.80
CA THR A 323 32.87 9.56 1.42
C THR A 323 31.39 9.86 1.34
N LEU A 324 31.00 10.75 0.41
CA LEU A 324 29.61 11.04 0.09
C LEU A 324 29.28 10.52 -1.31
N TYR A 325 28.02 10.18 -1.57
CA TYR A 325 27.59 9.78 -2.91
C TYR A 325 26.22 10.32 -3.28
N ARG A 326 25.99 10.47 -4.59
CA ARG A 326 24.69 10.84 -5.14
C ARG A 326 24.47 10.16 -6.48
N VAL A 327 23.34 9.48 -6.61
CA VAL A 327 22.89 8.89 -7.89
C VAL A 327 22.05 9.92 -8.63
N PHE A 328 22.27 10.03 -9.94
CA PHE A 328 21.60 10.99 -10.79
C PHE A 328 21.44 10.47 -12.23
N GLY A 329 20.65 11.16 -13.05
CA GLY A 329 20.39 10.74 -14.42
C GLY A 329 19.34 11.57 -15.15
N ASN A 330 19.00 11.12 -16.34
CA ASN A 330 18.01 11.77 -17.19
C ASN A 330 16.59 11.47 -16.71
N ALA A 331 15.65 12.33 -17.09
CA ALA A 331 14.23 12.05 -16.88
C ALA A 331 13.82 10.75 -17.59
N THR A 332 12.92 10.01 -16.96
CA THR A 332 12.27 8.83 -17.54
C THR A 332 10.76 9.05 -17.54
N LYS A 333 9.98 8.09 -18.05
CA LYS A 333 8.51 8.14 -17.98
C LYS A 333 8.01 8.39 -16.55
N ASP A 334 8.66 7.76 -15.58
CA ASP A 334 8.19 7.71 -14.20
C ASP A 334 9.04 8.57 -13.26
N ALA A 335 10.15 9.17 -13.72
CA ALA A 335 11.12 9.90 -12.88
C ALA A 335 11.54 11.24 -13.47
N ARG A 336 11.70 12.27 -12.63
CA ARG A 336 12.22 13.58 -13.06
C ARG A 336 13.73 13.54 -13.31
N GLU A 337 14.23 14.47 -14.14
CA GLU A 337 15.66 14.65 -14.31
C GLU A 337 16.32 15.02 -12.98
N SER A 338 17.54 14.51 -12.77
CA SER A 338 18.33 14.78 -11.59
C SER A 338 19.77 15.15 -11.90
N PHE A 339 20.41 15.74 -10.90
CA PHE A 339 21.69 16.43 -11.01
C PHE A 339 22.64 15.95 -9.91
N SER A 340 23.91 15.79 -10.26
CA SER A 340 24.98 15.23 -9.40
C SER A 340 25.31 16.09 -8.19
N GLY A 341 25.21 17.43 -8.29
CA GLY A 341 25.46 18.32 -7.16
C GLY A 341 24.21 18.67 -6.36
N GLY A 342 23.02 18.46 -6.92
CA GLY A 342 21.76 18.90 -6.32
C GLY A 342 21.63 20.42 -6.26
N ARG A 343 20.94 20.91 -5.23
CA ARG A 343 20.93 22.34 -4.86
C ARG A 343 22.16 22.63 -3.97
N ALA A 344 22.44 23.91 -3.70
CA ALA A 344 23.53 24.30 -2.78
C ALA A 344 23.47 23.54 -1.45
N THR A 345 22.27 23.45 -0.85
CA THR A 345 21.96 22.51 0.23
C THR A 345 21.20 21.32 -0.31
N ALA A 346 21.75 20.12 -0.15
CA ALA A 346 21.12 18.91 -0.68
C ALA A 346 21.43 17.66 0.15
N PHE A 347 20.61 16.63 -0.10
CA PHE A 347 20.76 15.28 0.45
C PHE A 347 21.86 14.51 -0.29
N TRP A 348 22.74 13.85 0.48
CA TRP A 348 23.81 12.99 -0.01
C TRP A 348 23.84 11.70 0.83
N GLY A 349 24.13 10.56 0.19
CA GLY A 349 24.39 9.32 0.94
C GLY A 349 25.75 9.37 1.62
N TYR A 350 25.86 8.77 2.80
CA TYR A 350 27.06 8.81 3.65
C TYR A 350 27.77 7.44 3.70
N GLU A 351 29.07 7.45 3.42
CA GLU A 351 30.05 6.35 3.41
C GLU A 351 29.76 5.18 2.47
N LYS A 352 28.69 4.41 2.71
CA LYS A 352 28.45 3.11 2.05
C LYS A 352 27.97 3.31 0.62
N VAL A 353 28.90 3.54 -0.31
CA VAL A 353 28.62 3.69 -1.74
C VAL A 353 27.91 2.43 -2.26
N PRO A 354 26.76 2.56 -2.92
CA PRO A 354 25.98 1.43 -3.37
C PRO A 354 26.64 0.70 -4.54
N ALA A 355 26.80 -0.62 -4.41
CA ALA A 355 27.30 -1.48 -5.49
C ALA A 355 26.23 -1.85 -6.53
N SER A 356 24.95 -1.70 -6.20
CA SER A 356 23.82 -2.09 -7.04
C SER A 356 22.64 -1.14 -6.90
N ALA A 357 21.73 -1.17 -7.86
CA ALA A 357 20.46 -0.44 -7.80
C ALA A 357 19.65 -0.78 -6.55
N GLU A 358 19.66 -2.03 -6.10
CA GLU A 358 18.97 -2.45 -4.88
C GLU A 358 19.59 -1.83 -3.63
N ASN A 359 20.93 -1.90 -3.53
CA ASN A 359 21.71 -1.35 -2.42
C ASN A 359 21.66 0.18 -2.36
N TRP A 360 21.28 0.83 -3.46
CA TRP A 360 20.93 2.24 -3.49
C TRP A 360 19.47 2.46 -3.12
N ARG A 361 18.54 1.90 -3.90
CA ARG A 361 17.12 2.25 -3.87
C ARG A 361 16.47 1.95 -2.53
N ILE A 362 16.76 0.79 -1.94
CA ILE A 362 16.12 0.36 -0.69
C ILE A 362 16.65 1.16 0.51
N PRO A 363 17.98 1.20 0.77
CA PRO A 363 18.50 1.88 1.97
C PRO A 363 18.47 3.40 1.84
N ALA A 364 18.67 3.95 0.63
CA ALA A 364 18.62 5.39 0.40
C ALA A 364 17.18 5.94 0.30
N ALA A 365 16.18 5.06 0.26
CA ALA A 365 14.76 5.37 0.14
C ALA A 365 14.41 6.41 -0.94
N VAL A 366 15.16 6.42 -2.05
CA VAL A 366 14.93 7.37 -3.14
C VAL A 366 13.84 6.84 -4.07
N LEU A 367 12.62 7.38 -3.96
CA LEU A 367 11.48 6.96 -4.77
C LEU A 367 11.75 7.11 -6.28
N ASP A 368 11.09 6.26 -7.06
CA ASP A 368 11.22 6.23 -8.51
C ASP A 368 10.73 7.55 -9.11
N GLU A 369 9.65 8.11 -8.55
CA GLU A 369 9.06 9.39 -8.97
C GLU A 369 9.97 10.61 -8.77
N TRP A 370 11.02 10.49 -7.95
CA TRP A 370 11.89 11.60 -7.61
C TRP A 370 13.10 11.73 -8.53
N ASN A 371 13.75 10.62 -8.84
CA ASN A 371 15.14 10.67 -9.26
C ASN A 371 15.42 9.79 -10.50
N GLY A 372 15.65 10.47 -11.63
CA GLY A 372 16.36 9.90 -12.77
C GLY A 372 17.69 9.30 -12.31
N ASN A 373 18.09 8.20 -12.93
CA ASN A 373 19.26 7.42 -12.54
C ASN A 373 20.05 6.96 -13.77
N GLY A 374 21.13 6.23 -13.54
CA GLY A 374 22.05 5.74 -14.58
C GLY A 374 23.49 6.22 -14.38
N PHE A 375 23.71 7.21 -13.51
CA PHE A 375 25.01 7.73 -13.15
C PHE A 375 25.10 7.90 -11.63
N ILE A 376 26.32 7.87 -11.12
CA ILE A 376 26.61 8.16 -9.72
C ILE A 376 27.86 9.00 -9.64
N VAL A 377 27.86 9.95 -8.71
CA VAL A 377 29.03 10.67 -8.26
C VAL A 377 29.40 10.18 -6.87
N VAL A 378 30.67 9.87 -6.68
CA VAL A 378 31.28 9.60 -5.39
C VAL A 378 32.25 10.73 -5.10
N MET A 379 32.09 11.34 -3.94
CA MET A 379 32.84 12.48 -3.46
C MET A 379 33.61 12.08 -2.21
N LYS A 380 34.94 12.10 -2.27
CA LYS A 380 35.78 11.88 -1.10
C LYS A 380 36.24 13.22 -0.57
N LEU A 381 35.85 13.51 0.66
CA LEU A 381 36.20 14.77 1.33
C LEU A 381 37.66 14.70 1.80
N PRO A 382 38.41 15.82 1.72
CA PRO A 382 39.82 15.82 2.09
C PRO A 382 40.00 15.63 3.60
N GLU A 383 41.12 15.05 4.03
CA GLU A 383 41.41 14.89 5.47
C GLU A 383 41.65 16.24 6.17
N ASN A 384 42.15 17.23 5.44
CA ASN A 384 42.35 18.59 5.94
C ASN A 384 41.14 19.51 5.69
N MET A 385 39.94 18.94 5.50
CA MET A 385 38.70 19.70 5.20
C MET A 385 38.43 20.81 6.21
N ALA A 386 38.75 20.60 7.48
CA ALA A 386 38.55 21.62 8.51
C ALA A 386 39.39 22.90 8.30
N ILE A 387 40.46 22.83 7.51
CA ILE A 387 41.29 23.97 7.15
C ILE A 387 40.85 24.55 5.80
N THR A 388 40.54 23.68 4.82
CA THR A 388 40.25 24.10 3.45
C THR A 388 38.80 24.53 3.24
N MET A 389 37.88 24.03 4.06
CA MET A 389 36.43 24.26 3.98
C MET A 389 35.79 24.35 5.39
N PRO A 390 36.29 25.23 6.29
CA PRO A 390 35.87 25.29 7.70
C PRO A 390 34.39 25.60 7.91
N GLU A 391 33.75 26.26 6.95
CA GLU A 391 32.34 26.66 6.98
C GLU A 391 31.37 25.51 6.62
N VAL A 392 31.89 24.38 6.13
CA VAL A 392 31.05 23.24 5.77
C VAL A 392 30.47 22.60 7.03
N ALA A 393 29.14 22.51 7.03
CA ALA A 393 28.37 21.90 8.09
C ALA A 393 27.23 21.07 7.50
N ALA A 394 26.88 20.00 8.20
CA ALA A 394 25.84 19.08 7.76
C ALA A 394 24.98 18.56 8.93
N TRP A 395 23.81 18.04 8.59
CA TRP A 395 23.01 17.20 9.46
C TRP A 395 23.13 15.76 8.99
N HIS A 396 23.57 14.87 9.88
CA HIS A 396 23.73 13.45 9.63
C HIS A 396 22.70 12.63 10.38
N GLY A 397 22.21 11.57 9.74
CA GLY A 397 21.37 10.60 10.40
C GLY A 397 20.86 9.54 9.45
N LYS A 398 20.10 8.62 10.05
CA LYS A 398 19.53 7.49 9.34
C LYS A 398 18.36 7.91 8.47
N ILE A 399 18.28 7.37 7.27
CA ILE A 399 17.20 7.64 6.30
C ILE A 399 15.92 6.94 6.77
N ALA A 400 14.84 7.71 6.87
CA ALA A 400 13.51 7.20 7.16
C ALA A 400 12.88 6.51 5.94
N GLU A 401 11.90 5.68 6.23
CA GLU A 401 11.04 5.07 5.23
C GLU A 401 10.33 6.12 4.35
N GLN A 402 10.09 5.77 3.10
CA GLN A 402 9.47 6.65 2.11
C GLN A 402 8.32 5.95 1.38
N PHE A 403 7.32 6.74 1.01
CA PHE A 403 6.09 6.29 0.37
C PHE A 403 5.84 7.09 -0.91
N GLY A 404 5.57 6.37 -2.01
CA GLY A 404 5.18 6.94 -3.30
C GLY A 404 3.95 7.82 -3.21
N LYS A 405 4.01 9.02 -3.79
CA LYS A 405 2.89 9.95 -3.90
C LYS A 405 2.25 9.90 -5.30
N GLU A 406 3.06 10.09 -6.33
CA GLU A 406 2.67 10.06 -7.75
C GLU A 406 2.65 8.63 -8.31
N LEU A 407 3.43 7.73 -7.70
CA LEU A 407 3.41 6.28 -7.89
C LEU A 407 2.91 5.58 -6.62
N PRO A 408 1.58 5.61 -6.34
CA PRO A 408 1.01 4.97 -5.16
C PRO A 408 1.31 3.46 -5.18
N GLY A 409 1.92 2.95 -4.11
CA GLY A 409 2.29 1.53 -3.98
C GLY A 409 3.79 1.28 -3.94
N GLN A 410 4.62 2.31 -4.14
CA GLN A 410 6.05 2.21 -3.82
C GLN A 410 6.27 2.47 -2.31
N TYR A 411 6.89 1.52 -1.62
CA TYR A 411 7.39 1.65 -0.25
C TYR A 411 8.88 1.30 -0.18
N LEU A 412 9.68 2.20 0.38
CA LEU A 412 11.09 1.95 0.63
C LEU A 412 11.35 2.06 2.13
N ILE A 413 11.93 1.01 2.71
CA ILE A 413 12.15 0.90 4.16
C ILE A 413 13.20 1.88 4.69
N GLY A 414 14.11 2.37 3.84
CA GLY A 414 15.22 3.23 4.26
C GLY A 414 16.26 2.49 5.10
N GLY A 415 16.89 3.21 6.02
CA GLY A 415 17.92 2.66 6.92
C GLY A 415 19.36 2.85 6.47
N GLY A 416 19.60 3.45 5.30
CA GLY A 416 20.91 3.98 4.94
C GLY A 416 21.25 5.22 5.76
N GLU A 417 22.49 5.69 5.66
CA GLU A 417 22.93 6.93 6.30
C GLU A 417 22.95 8.05 5.26
N GLN A 418 22.48 9.24 5.63
CA GLN A 418 22.53 10.42 4.77
C GLN A 418 23.06 11.64 5.51
N VAL A 419 23.52 12.60 4.74
CA VAL A 419 23.79 13.96 5.18
C VAL A 419 22.96 14.98 4.39
N ILE A 420 22.48 16.01 5.06
CA ILE A 420 22.02 17.25 4.44
C ILE A 420 23.14 18.25 4.64
N ILE A 421 23.82 18.60 3.55
CA ILE A 421 25.06 19.40 3.56
C ILE A 421 24.91 20.58 2.61
N ASN A 422 25.46 21.73 3.01
CA ASN A 422 25.60 22.89 2.14
C ASN A 422 26.99 22.89 1.51
N LEU A 423 27.05 22.70 0.20
CA LEU A 423 28.31 22.70 -0.58
C LEU A 423 28.52 24.01 -1.36
N GLY A 424 27.60 24.98 -1.27
CA GLY A 424 27.72 26.27 -1.95
C GLY A 424 28.01 26.12 -3.46
N ASP A 425 29.05 26.82 -3.94
CA ASP A 425 29.44 26.82 -5.35
C ASP A 425 29.97 25.47 -5.83
N LEU A 426 30.49 24.62 -4.94
CA LEU A 426 30.96 23.28 -5.30
C LEU A 426 29.80 22.43 -5.83
N ALA A 427 28.58 22.60 -5.31
CA ALA A 427 27.40 21.89 -5.82
C ALA A 427 27.11 22.21 -7.29
N LYS A 428 27.32 23.48 -7.71
CA LYS A 428 27.16 23.89 -9.10
C LYS A 428 28.24 23.26 -9.98
N GLN A 429 29.50 23.33 -9.57
CA GLN A 429 30.62 22.73 -10.32
C GLN A 429 30.46 21.22 -10.49
N ILE A 430 30.05 20.49 -9.44
CA ILE A 430 29.73 19.06 -9.50
C ILE A 430 28.60 18.80 -10.51
N THR A 431 27.59 19.68 -10.55
CA THR A 431 26.45 19.56 -11.48
C THR A 431 26.86 19.77 -12.93
N ASP A 432 27.68 20.78 -13.21
CA ASP A 432 28.16 21.07 -14.56
C ASP A 432 28.96 19.88 -15.12
N ILE A 433 29.86 19.31 -14.31
CA ILE A 433 30.65 18.11 -14.67
C ILE A 433 29.73 16.89 -14.85
N GLY A 434 28.76 16.69 -13.96
CA GLY A 434 27.80 15.59 -14.10
C GLY A 434 26.97 15.68 -15.38
N GLN A 435 26.67 16.88 -15.87
CA GLN A 435 25.99 17.09 -17.15
C GLN A 435 26.86 16.69 -18.35
N GLU A 436 28.17 16.98 -18.30
CA GLU A 436 29.11 16.50 -19.31
C GLU A 436 29.18 14.97 -19.34
N VAL A 437 29.23 14.34 -18.15
CA VAL A 437 29.21 12.88 -18.02
C VAL A 437 27.91 12.28 -18.56
N LYS A 438 26.74 12.89 -18.31
CA LYS A 438 25.46 12.45 -18.88
C LYS A 438 25.45 12.51 -20.41
N LYS A 439 26.04 13.56 -21.00
CA LYS A 439 26.14 13.72 -22.46
C LYS A 439 27.12 12.72 -23.08
N GLY A 440 28.26 12.50 -22.44
CA GLY A 440 29.34 11.66 -22.97
C GLY A 440 29.21 10.17 -22.65
N GLY A 441 28.48 9.81 -21.60
CA GLY A 441 28.32 8.42 -21.13
C GLY A 441 29.61 7.78 -20.61
N ARG A 442 30.65 8.58 -20.31
CA ARG A 442 31.98 8.10 -19.91
C ARG A 442 32.28 8.46 -18.47
N ALA A 443 32.96 7.55 -17.77
CA ALA A 443 33.45 7.84 -16.43
C ALA A 443 34.48 8.99 -16.46
N LEU A 444 34.48 9.80 -15.40
CA LEU A 444 35.35 10.95 -15.24
C LEU A 444 35.76 11.05 -13.77
N SER A 445 37.05 11.23 -13.51
CA SER A 445 37.55 11.54 -12.17
C SER A 445 38.26 12.89 -12.21
N THR A 446 38.02 13.72 -11.20
CA THR A 446 38.56 15.07 -11.09
C THR A 446 38.72 15.46 -9.62
N GLN A 447 39.39 16.56 -9.35
CA GLN A 447 39.56 17.09 -8.01
C GLN A 447 39.26 18.59 -8.01
N ILE A 448 38.46 19.05 -7.05
CA ILE A 448 38.10 20.46 -6.88
C ILE A 448 38.39 20.84 -5.43
N ASN A 449 39.27 21.82 -5.21
CA ASN A 449 39.62 22.31 -3.87
C ASN A 449 40.00 21.21 -2.88
N GLY A 450 40.72 20.18 -3.35
CA GLY A 450 41.11 19.03 -2.54
C GLY A 450 40.06 17.90 -2.46
N VAL A 451 38.81 18.16 -2.86
CA VAL A 451 37.74 17.16 -2.91
C VAL A 451 37.88 16.29 -4.15
N GLU A 452 38.05 14.99 -3.96
CA GLU A 452 38.12 14.02 -5.06
C GLU A 452 36.71 13.64 -5.50
N LEU A 453 36.45 13.70 -6.81
CA LEU A 453 35.15 13.41 -7.41
C LEU A 453 35.32 12.34 -8.48
N ALA A 454 34.61 11.24 -8.34
CA ALA A 454 34.54 10.16 -9.31
C ALA A 454 33.12 10.00 -9.82
N PHE A 455 32.92 10.21 -11.11
CA PHE A 455 31.66 10.04 -11.82
C PHE A 455 31.74 8.79 -12.69
N TYR A 456 30.72 7.95 -12.63
CA TYR A 456 30.65 6.76 -13.48
C TYR A 456 29.21 6.43 -13.87
N PRO A 457 28.99 5.94 -15.10
CA PRO A 457 27.76 5.25 -15.45
C PRO A 457 27.61 4.02 -14.54
N THR A 458 26.42 3.85 -13.96
CA THR A 458 26.21 2.75 -13.00
C THR A 458 26.08 1.40 -13.69
N GLY A 459 25.63 1.37 -14.95
CA GLY A 459 25.32 0.14 -15.68
C GLY A 459 24.19 -0.67 -15.04
N TRP A 460 23.42 -0.08 -14.12
CA TRP A 460 22.35 -0.79 -13.43
C TRP A 460 21.13 -0.96 -14.33
N ASN A 461 20.65 -2.20 -14.43
CA ASN A 461 19.44 -2.54 -15.17
C ASN A 461 18.21 -2.63 -14.24
N ASP A 462 17.03 -2.35 -14.81
CA ASP A 462 15.72 -2.42 -14.15
C ASP A 462 15.63 -1.64 -12.83
N VAL A 463 16.16 -0.42 -12.80
CA VAL A 463 16.21 0.38 -11.57
C VAL A 463 14.82 0.94 -11.19
N ASN A 464 13.98 1.24 -12.17
CA ASN A 464 12.62 1.77 -11.98
C ASN A 464 11.58 0.63 -12.06
N GLY A 465 10.48 0.74 -11.31
CA GLY A 465 9.37 -0.22 -11.27
C GLY A 465 9.67 -1.54 -10.55
N LYS A 466 10.86 -1.68 -9.95
CA LYS A 466 11.37 -2.97 -9.42
C LYS A 466 11.45 -3.05 -7.91
N TYR A 467 11.85 -1.98 -7.24
CA TYR A 467 12.15 -1.99 -5.81
C TYR A 467 11.12 -1.16 -5.05
N GLY A 468 10.64 -1.72 -3.95
CA GLY A 468 9.58 -1.12 -3.16
C GLY A 468 8.18 -1.23 -3.77
N PHE A 469 8.04 -1.85 -4.93
CA PHE A 469 6.75 -2.22 -5.50
C PHE A 469 6.47 -3.69 -5.19
N ASP A 470 5.23 -4.01 -4.84
CA ASP A 470 4.75 -5.39 -4.86
C ASP A 470 4.85 -5.89 -6.31
N ASN A 471 5.84 -6.73 -6.61
CA ASN A 471 6.10 -7.21 -7.97
C ASN A 471 5.45 -8.59 -8.18
N PRO A 472 4.25 -8.67 -8.79
CA PRO A 472 3.59 -9.94 -9.08
C PRO A 472 4.35 -10.81 -10.10
N ASP A 473 5.22 -10.23 -10.94
CA ASP A 473 5.88 -10.94 -12.06
C ASP A 473 7.26 -11.52 -11.72
N LYS A 474 7.82 -11.20 -10.54
CA LYS A 474 8.97 -11.92 -9.97
C LYS A 474 8.57 -13.21 -9.25
N ILE A 475 7.29 -13.49 -9.15
CA ILE A 475 6.76 -14.76 -8.69
C ILE A 475 6.66 -15.67 -9.92
N LYS A 476 7.80 -16.18 -10.40
CA LYS A 476 7.82 -17.32 -11.31
C LYS A 476 8.10 -18.59 -10.50
N PRO A 477 7.12 -19.48 -10.32
CA PRO A 477 7.36 -20.81 -9.77
C PRO A 477 8.26 -21.62 -10.73
N PRO A 478 9.09 -22.55 -10.24
CA PRO A 478 9.11 -23.12 -8.88
C PRO A 478 10.44 -22.88 -8.13
N PHE A 479 10.43 -22.79 -6.79
CA PHE A 479 11.66 -22.83 -5.98
C PHE A 479 11.71 -24.11 -5.13
N VAL A 480 12.33 -25.14 -5.69
CA VAL A 480 13.17 -26.07 -4.93
C VAL A 480 14.56 -25.97 -5.52
N GLU A 481 15.48 -25.30 -4.84
CA GLU A 481 16.92 -25.51 -5.02
C GLU A 481 17.56 -25.78 -3.66
N THR A 482 17.98 -27.02 -3.51
CA THR A 482 18.66 -27.59 -2.34
C THR A 482 20.05 -26.99 -2.17
N ARG A 483 20.34 -26.43 -0.97
CA ARG A 483 21.71 -26.24 -0.49
C ARG A 483 21.98 -27.29 0.60
N GLN A 484 23.02 -28.11 0.41
CA GLN A 484 23.44 -29.15 1.36
C GLN A 484 23.88 -28.52 2.70
N LEU A 485 23.42 -29.13 3.79
CA LEU A 485 23.76 -28.77 5.17
C LEU A 485 25.23 -29.10 5.47
N SER A 486 25.96 -28.13 6.02
CA SER A 486 27.32 -28.30 6.54
C SER A 486 27.32 -29.09 7.86
N ASP A 487 28.40 -29.84 8.09
CA ASP A 487 28.63 -30.83 9.16
C ASP A 487 28.40 -30.38 10.62
N SER A 488 28.19 -29.09 10.88
CA SER A 488 27.91 -28.55 12.22
C SER A 488 26.56 -28.99 12.80
N GLU A 489 25.55 -29.27 11.96
CA GLU A 489 24.24 -29.79 12.42
C GLU A 489 24.24 -31.30 12.69
N LEU A 490 25.21 -32.03 12.16
CA LEU A 490 25.33 -33.47 12.36
C LEU A 490 25.96 -33.80 13.72
N GLN A 491 26.86 -32.96 14.23
CA GLN A 491 27.47 -33.15 15.56
C GLN A 491 26.50 -32.83 16.72
N SER A 492 25.62 -31.83 16.58
CA SER A 492 24.70 -31.48 17.68
C SER A 492 23.65 -32.57 17.95
N LYS A 493 23.25 -33.31 16.91
CA LYS A 493 22.28 -34.41 17.00
C LYS A 493 22.87 -35.71 17.57
N ILE A 494 24.18 -35.92 17.48
CA ILE A 494 24.85 -37.07 18.12
C ILE A 494 25.06 -36.80 19.61
N GLY A 495 25.46 -35.57 19.98
CA GLY A 495 25.67 -35.18 21.38
C GLY A 495 24.39 -35.22 22.23
N GLN A 496 23.26 -34.75 21.70
CA GLN A 496 21.98 -34.74 22.44
C GLN A 496 21.35 -36.14 22.59
N ARG A 497 21.63 -37.10 21.70
CA ARG A 497 21.16 -38.49 21.85
C ARG A 497 21.88 -39.24 22.97
N ALA A 498 23.16 -38.95 23.22
CA ALA A 498 23.90 -39.57 24.32
C ALA A 498 23.40 -39.10 25.70
N VAL A 499 23.07 -37.81 25.84
CA VAL A 499 22.58 -37.24 27.11
C VAL A 499 21.17 -37.75 27.46
N VAL A 500 20.29 -37.91 26.47
CA VAL A 500 18.92 -38.42 26.68
C VAL A 500 18.90 -39.95 26.88
N GLY A 501 19.89 -40.68 26.33
CA GLY A 501 20.07 -42.11 26.58
C GLY A 501 20.55 -42.42 28.01
N GLY A 502 21.49 -41.63 28.54
CA GLY A 502 22.00 -41.79 29.91
C GLY A 502 20.94 -41.55 31.00
N ALA A 503 20.14 -40.48 30.85
CA ALA A 503 19.10 -40.14 31.82
C ALA A 503 17.94 -41.16 31.89
N ARG A 504 17.75 -41.98 30.85
CA ARG A 504 16.74 -43.06 30.84
C ARG A 504 17.24 -44.36 31.49
N ALA A 505 18.55 -44.61 31.47
CA ALA A 505 19.14 -45.78 32.11
C ALA A 505 19.19 -45.63 33.64
N GLU A 506 19.58 -44.46 34.15
CA GLU A 506 19.63 -44.18 35.61
C GLU A 506 18.24 -44.19 36.27
N HIS A 507 17.19 -43.85 35.52
CA HIS A 507 15.83 -43.87 36.04
C HIS A 507 15.20 -45.28 36.06
N GLN A 508 15.74 -46.23 35.27
CA GLN A 508 15.30 -47.63 35.28
C GLN A 508 16.05 -48.48 36.32
N THR A 509 17.32 -48.21 36.61
CA THR A 509 18.06 -48.93 37.66
C THR A 509 17.63 -48.53 39.08
N SER A 510 17.19 -47.29 39.29
CA SER A 510 16.68 -46.83 40.60
C SER A 510 15.30 -47.38 40.99
N LEU A 511 14.54 -47.93 40.02
CA LEU A 511 13.24 -48.56 40.27
C LEU A 511 13.34 -50.08 40.47
N SER A 512 14.47 -50.70 40.13
CA SER A 512 14.69 -52.15 40.29
C SER A 512 15.42 -52.55 41.57
N GLU A 513 15.85 -51.60 42.41
CA GLU A 513 16.51 -51.86 43.71
C GLU A 513 15.58 -51.63 44.93
N GLN A 514 14.28 -51.46 44.71
CA GLN A 514 13.27 -51.35 45.78
C GLN A 514 12.16 -52.43 45.72
N GLU A 515 12.38 -53.52 44.99
CA GLU A 515 11.57 -54.75 45.08
C GLU A 515 12.41 -55.96 45.49
#